data_AF-A0A3N7DC49-F1
#
_entry.id   AF-A0A3N7DC49-F1
#
_cell.length_a   1.000
_cell.length_b   1.000
_cell.length_c   1.000
_cell.angle_alpha   90.00
_cell.angle_beta   90.00
_cell.angle_gamma   90.00
#
_symmetry.space_group_name_H-M   'P 1'
#
loop_
_entity.id
_entity.type
_entity.pdbx_description
1 polymer ?
#
loop_
_entity_poly.entity_id
_entity_poly.type
_entity_poly.pdbx_seq_one_letter_code
_entity_poly.pdbx_strand_id
1 'polypeptide(L)' 'MNLPMRITFDGNDYTYMVMTKGITKEITAIHINLNGIEYQLVCNAKGDWDAVDATISDHSGLLKAIGRNIKLRYRL' A
#
# COMPACT_ATOMS: atom_id res chain seq x y z
N MET A 1 0.89 10.53 14.86
CA MET A 1 -0.44 10.43 14.23
C MET A 1 -0.22 9.93 12.81
N ASN A 2 -0.77 8.77 12.44
CA ASN A 2 -0.69 8.28 11.05
C ASN A 2 -1.82 8.95 10.26
N LEU A 3 -1.49 9.58 9.13
CA LEU A 3 -2.47 10.30 8.34
C LEU A 3 -3.25 9.30 7.46
N PRO A 4 -4.60 9.27 7.53
CA PRO A 4 -5.37 8.48 6.58
C PRO A 4 -5.17 9.00 5.16
N MET A 5 -4.95 8.07 4.23
CA MET A 5 -4.79 8.31 2.80
C MET A 5 -6.01 7.79 2.05
N ARG A 6 -6.34 8.47 0.96
CA ARG A 6 -7.48 8.11 0.11
C ARG A 6 -7.00 7.74 -1.28
N ILE A 7 -7.64 6.74 -1.86
CA ILE A 7 -7.44 6.32 -3.25
C ILE A 7 -8.79 5.95 -3.85
N THR A 8 -9.05 6.41 -5.07
CA THR A 8 -10.19 5.96 -5.85
C THR A 8 -9.73 4.83 -6.76
N PHE A 9 -10.34 3.65 -6.63
CA PHE A 9 -10.05 2.48 -7.43
C PHE A 9 -11.36 1.86 -7.92
N ASP A 10 -11.46 1.63 -9.22
CA ASP A 10 -12.65 1.05 -9.86
C ASP A 10 -13.96 1.77 -9.47
N GLY A 11 -13.93 3.11 -9.49
CA GLY A 11 -15.08 3.95 -9.14
C GLY A 11 -15.43 3.99 -7.64
N ASN A 12 -14.70 3.27 -6.80
CA ASN A 12 -14.91 3.22 -5.35
C ASN A 12 -13.81 3.98 -4.61
N ASP A 13 -14.21 4.74 -3.61
CA ASP A 13 -13.28 5.47 -2.73
C ASP A 13 -12.86 4.60 -1.55
N TYR A 14 -11.56 4.35 -1.44
CA TYR A 14 -10.95 3.60 -0.35
C TYR A 14 -10.12 4.53 0.53
N THR A 15 -10.13 4.25 1.84
CA THR A 15 -9.27 4.91 2.81
C THR A 15 -8.34 3.89 3.43
N TYR A 16 -7.04 4.18 3.44
CA TYR A 16 -6.01 3.34 4.03
C TYR A 16 -5.05 4.16 4.90
N MET A 17 -4.42 3.52 5.86
CA MET A 17 -3.42 4.11 6.73
C MET A 17 -2.10 3.38 6.57
N VAL A 18 -1.01 4.11 6.39
CA VAL A 18 0.33 3.52 6.48
C VAL A 18 0.68 3.38 7.95
N MET A 19 0.93 2.14 8.36
CA MET A 19 1.32 1.78 9.73
C MET A 19 2.83 1.87 9.92
N THR A 20 3.59 1.57 8.86
CA THR A 20 5.05 1.68 8.85
C THR A 20 5.51 3.12 9.05
N LYS A 21 6.37 3.33 10.06
CA LYS A 21 7.03 4.62 10.31
C LYS A 21 8.39 4.64 9.63
N GLY A 22 8.87 5.85 9.26
CA GLY A 22 10.21 6.02 8.71
C GLY A 22 10.39 5.36 7.35
N ILE A 23 9.44 5.53 6.44
CA ILE A 23 9.57 5.07 5.05
C ILE A 23 10.76 5.78 4.40
N THR A 24 11.80 5.00 4.09
CA THR A 24 13.01 5.42 3.36
C THR A 24 13.15 4.59 2.09
N LYS A 25 14.07 4.97 1.20
CA LYS A 25 14.34 4.22 -0.05
C LYS A 25 14.87 2.81 0.16
N GLU A 26 15.40 2.51 1.34
CA GLU A 26 15.94 1.19 1.70
C GLU A 26 14.84 0.24 2.20
N ILE A 27 13.63 0.75 2.43
CA ILE A 27 12.56 -0.08 2.96
C ILE A 27 12.05 -1.03 1.88
N THR A 28 11.96 -2.30 2.25
CA THR A 28 11.51 -3.37 1.35
C THR A 28 10.07 -3.81 1.64
N ALA A 29 9.52 -3.41 2.80
CA ALA A 29 8.19 -3.77 3.25
C ALA A 29 7.45 -2.60 3.92
N ILE A 30 6.19 -2.40 3.57
CA ILE A 30 5.31 -1.38 4.12
C ILE A 30 4.02 -2.04 4.59
N HIS A 31 3.67 -1.83 5.85
CA HIS A 31 2.41 -2.26 6.42
C HIS A 31 1.39 -1.14 6.28
N ILE A 32 0.21 -1.50 5.78
CA ILE A 32 -0.93 -0.62 5.66
C ILE A 32 -2.14 -1.24 6.35
N ASN A 33 -3.05 -0.40 6.79
CA ASN A 33 -4.38 -0.80 7.22
C ASN A 33 -5.40 -0.26 6.22
N LEU A 34 -6.18 -1.13 5.59
CA LEU A 34 -7.24 -0.78 4.64
C LEU A 34 -8.56 -1.32 5.20
N ASN A 35 -9.52 -0.42 5.48
CA ASN A 35 -10.83 -0.77 6.05
C ASN A 35 -10.76 -1.65 7.32
N GLY A 36 -9.74 -1.47 8.16
CA GLY A 36 -9.54 -2.27 9.38
C GLY A 36 -8.75 -3.56 9.18
N ILE A 37 -8.43 -3.93 7.93
CA ILE A 37 -7.61 -5.10 7.61
C ILE A 37 -6.16 -4.65 7.40
N GLU A 38 -5.22 -5.32 8.05
CA GLU A 38 -3.80 -5.08 7.85
C GLU A 38 -3.27 -5.85 6.64
N TYR A 39 -2.51 -5.15 5.81
CA TYR A 39 -1.86 -5.68 4.62
C TYR A 39 -0.38 -5.32 4.62
N GLN A 40 0.45 -6.26 4.15
CA GLN A 40 1.86 -6.04 3.93
C GLN A 40 2.14 -5.89 2.44
N LEU A 41 2.68 -4.74 2.05
CA LEU A 41 3.20 -4.47 0.72
C LEU A 41 4.72 -4.67 0.70
N VAL A 42 5.24 -5.31 -0.34
CA VAL A 42 6.68 -5.49 -0.57
C VAL A 42 7.08 -4.91 -1.92
N CYS A 43 8.26 -4.31 -1.95
CA CYS A 43 8.85 -3.83 -3.19
C CYS A 43 9.42 -5.02 -3.96
N ASN A 44 8.91 -5.25 -5.17
CA ASN A 44 9.43 -6.27 -6.05
C ASN A 44 10.69 -5.77 -6.80
N ALA A 45 11.38 -6.67 -7.51
CA ALA A 45 12.59 -6.33 -8.26
C ALA A 45 12.37 -5.30 -9.40
N LYS A 46 11.11 -5.07 -9.80
CA LYS A 46 10.72 -4.04 -10.79
C LYS A 46 10.50 -2.67 -10.14
N GLY A 47 10.60 -2.57 -8.82
CA GLY A 47 10.32 -1.36 -8.06
C GLY A 47 8.83 -1.08 -7.90
N ASP A 48 7.96 -2.05 -8.17
CA ASP A 48 6.53 -1.98 -7.92
C ASP A 48 6.24 -2.57 -6.52
N TRP A 49 5.26 -1.99 -5.84
CA TRP A 49 4.83 -2.44 -4.52
C TRP A 49 3.62 -3.35 -4.66
N ASP A 50 3.77 -4.62 -4.29
CA ASP A 50 2.73 -5.66 -4.37
C ASP A 50 2.46 -6.24 -2.98
N ALA A 51 1.26 -6.76 -2.74
CA ALA A 51 0.90 -7.38 -1.48
C ALA A 51 1.50 -8.79 -1.33
N VAL A 52 1.96 -9.13 -0.12
CA VAL A 52 2.55 -10.45 0.18
C VAL A 52 1.47 -11.52 0.34
N ASP A 53 0.29 -11.16 0.81
CA ASP A 53 -0.74 -12.14 1.18
C ASP A 53 -1.52 -12.65 -0.03
N ALA A 54 -1.41 -13.95 -0.29
CA ALA A 54 -2.07 -14.66 -1.39
C ALA A 54 -3.57 -14.94 -1.14
N THR A 55 -4.11 -14.54 0.01
CA THR A 55 -5.56 -14.56 0.29
C THR A 55 -6.31 -13.42 -0.40
N ILE A 56 -5.60 -12.52 -1.09
CA ILE A 56 -6.12 -11.26 -1.63
C ILE A 56 -6.43 -11.40 -3.13
N SER A 57 -7.28 -12.34 -3.51
CA SER A 57 -7.71 -12.43 -4.91
C SER A 57 -8.54 -11.20 -5.33
N ASP A 58 -9.32 -10.63 -4.41
CA ASP A 58 -10.27 -9.55 -4.74
C ASP A 58 -9.66 -8.15 -4.73
N HIS A 59 -8.62 -7.90 -3.92
CA HIS A 59 -8.05 -6.54 -3.76
C HIS A 59 -6.64 -6.39 -4.33
N SER A 60 -6.14 -7.35 -5.11
CA SER A 60 -4.79 -7.30 -5.71
C SER A 60 -4.56 -6.01 -6.52
N GLY A 61 -5.56 -5.60 -7.31
CA GLY A 61 -5.52 -4.36 -8.09
C GLY A 61 -5.50 -3.10 -7.21
N LEU A 62 -6.31 -3.07 -6.16
CA LEU A 62 -6.36 -1.95 -5.20
C LEU A 62 -5.04 -1.82 -4.44
N LEU A 63 -4.48 -2.92 -3.94
CA LEU A 63 -3.23 -2.92 -3.20
C LEU A 63 -2.05 -2.47 -4.06
N LYS A 64 -2.03 -2.87 -5.33
CA LYS A 64 -1.06 -2.36 -6.30
C LYS A 64 -1.21 -0.85 -6.55
N ALA A 65 -2.44 -0.36 -6.63
CA ALA A 65 -2.72 1.07 -6.76
C ALA A 65 -2.27 1.85 -5.50
N ILE A 66 -2.50 1.29 -4.30
CA ILE A 66 -2.03 1.84 -3.03
C ILE A 66 -0.50 1.87 -2.98
N GLY A 67 0.16 0.78 -3.36
CA GLY A 67 1.62 0.69 -3.43
C GLY A 67 2.22 1.76 -4.34
N ARG A 68 1.61 2.00 -5.51
CA ARG A 68 1.99 3.11 -6.41
C ARG A 68 1.77 4.49 -5.78
N ASN A 69 0.66 4.70 -5.08
CA ASN A 69 0.38 5.97 -4.40
C ASN A 69 1.43 6.26 -3.32
N ILE A 70 1.79 5.24 -2.52
CA ILE A 70 2.84 5.32 -1.49
C ILE A 70 4.19 5.64 -2.15
N LYS A 71 4.56 4.92 -3.22
CA LYS A 71 5.80 5.19 -3.96
C LYS A 71 5.91 6.66 -4.40
N LEU A 72 4.85 7.20 -5.00
CA LEU A 72 4.79 8.59 -5.44
C LEU A 72 4.87 9.58 -4.26
N ARG A 73 4.14 9.31 -3.17
CA ARG A 73 4.09 10.18 -1.99
C ARG A 73 5.42 10.23 -1.25
N TYR A 74 6.10 9.09 -1.09
CA TYR A 74 7.36 8.98 -0.36
C TYR A 74 8.61 9.10 -1.25
N ARG A 75 8.43 9.23 -2.57
CA ARG A 75 9.51 9.31 -3.57
C ARG A 75 10.47 8.11 -3.50
N LEU A 76 9.88 6.92 -3.36
CA LEU A 76 10.56 5.63 -3.35
C LEU A 76 10.93 5.17 -4.77
#